data_AF-A0A0T1Q5R0-F1
#
_entry.id   AF-A0A0T1Q5R0-F1
#
_cell.length_a   1.000
_cell.length_b   1.000
_cell.length_c   1.000
_cell.angle_alpha   90.00
_cell.angle_beta   90.00
_cell.angle_gamma   90.00
#
_symmetry.space_group_name_H-M   'P 1'
#
loop_
_entity.id
_entity.type
_entity.pdbx_description
1 polymer ?
#
loop_
_entity_poly.entity_id
_entity_poly.type
_entity_poly.pdbx_seq_one_letter_code
_entity_poly.pdbx_strand_id
1 'polypeptide(L)'
;MRTRTRFVKIAMVAALGGMALSACGTEGSAGKSVAAVPAVTPTPTPERMISGDALETHPDPEVRVLALATRIANECEPGSMPELPALPAVDDISETVGPEQPTESPEPVPLPPDVPEPPSAEPTNAGPAEEVPLTGIDKCIGDAHAERIRKAFGDTPPADYAELKKELAALNYLPESVHRMPDHGGEPRARIDLGELSLNVRMVLDVTATTRGVTADAFGASLEQDVDITKVKRKPALDAPKA
;
A
#
# COMPACT_ATOMS: atom_id res chain seq x y z
N MET A 1 -13.28 -16.20 -52.31
CA MET A 1 -12.95 -14.92 -52.98
C MET A 1 -12.53 -13.90 -51.94
N ARG A 2 -11.64 -12.99 -52.33
CA ARG A 2 -10.70 -12.22 -51.52
C ARG A 2 -11.32 -11.15 -50.61
N THR A 3 -10.61 -10.93 -49.52
CA THR A 3 -10.61 -9.89 -48.48
C THR A 3 -10.80 -8.46 -49.01
N ARG A 4 -11.49 -7.60 -48.24
CA ARG A 4 -11.31 -6.14 -48.28
C ARG A 4 -11.13 -5.58 -46.87
N THR A 5 -9.87 -5.48 -46.46
CA THR A 5 -9.36 -4.59 -45.43
C THR A 5 -9.62 -3.13 -45.85
N ARG A 6 -10.08 -2.30 -44.92
CA ARG A 6 -10.05 -0.83 -45.06
C ARG A 6 -9.17 -0.26 -43.95
N PHE A 7 -8.02 0.25 -44.38
CA PHE A 7 -7.13 1.12 -43.63
C PHE A 7 -7.85 2.45 -43.37
N VAL A 8 -7.93 2.88 -42.11
CA VAL A 8 -8.22 4.28 -41.77
C VAL A 8 -6.93 4.91 -41.26
N LYS A 9 -6.62 6.06 -41.85
CA LYS A 9 -5.36 6.79 -41.76
C LYS A 9 -5.28 7.59 -40.47
N ILE A 10 -4.08 7.60 -39.90
CA ILE A 10 -3.60 8.52 -38.86
C ILE A 10 -3.63 9.96 -39.38
N ALA A 11 -4.07 10.90 -38.55
CA ALA A 11 -3.79 12.33 -38.73
C ALA A 11 -3.21 12.88 -37.42
N MET A 12 -1.91 13.17 -37.45
CA MET A 12 -1.17 13.95 -36.45
C MET A 12 -1.38 15.43 -36.79
N VAL A 13 -1.76 16.27 -35.83
CA VAL A 13 -1.71 17.73 -35.97
C VAL A 13 -0.85 18.28 -34.84
N ALA A 14 0.38 18.63 -35.18
CA ALA A 14 1.24 19.48 -34.37
C ALA A 14 0.87 20.94 -34.65
N ALA A 15 0.56 21.71 -33.61
CA ALA A 15 0.37 23.16 -33.72
C ALA A 15 1.42 23.88 -32.89
N LEU A 16 2.45 24.39 -33.59
CA LEU A 16 3.29 25.48 -33.12
C LEU A 16 2.51 26.80 -33.23
N GLY A 17 2.52 27.59 -32.15
CA GLY A 17 2.23 29.02 -32.15
C GLY A 17 2.86 29.60 -30.89
N GLY A 18 3.67 30.64 -30.90
CA GLY A 18 3.71 31.80 -31.78
C GLY A 18 3.57 33.02 -30.86
N MET A 19 4.65 33.82 -30.76
CA MET A 19 4.83 34.91 -29.79
C MET A 19 3.77 36.01 -29.88
N ALA A 20 3.41 36.60 -28.73
CA ALA A 20 2.88 37.96 -28.65
C ALA A 20 3.47 38.69 -27.43
N LEU A 21 4.43 39.59 -27.68
CA LEU A 21 4.87 40.61 -26.72
C LEU A 21 3.95 41.82 -26.87
N SER A 22 2.92 41.94 -26.03
CA SER A 22 2.17 43.18 -25.89
C SER A 22 2.82 44.04 -24.80
N ALA A 23 3.58 45.03 -25.25
CA ALA A 23 3.94 46.18 -24.44
C ALA A 23 2.70 47.10 -24.31
N CYS A 24 2.29 47.43 -23.09
CA CYS A 24 1.54 48.65 -22.82
C CYS A 24 1.96 49.19 -21.45
N GLY A 25 2.47 50.42 -21.46
CA GLY A 25 3.18 51.04 -20.36
C GLY A 25 2.28 51.57 -19.24
N THR A 26 2.93 51.87 -18.13
CA THR A 26 2.41 52.72 -17.07
C THR A 26 3.41 53.85 -16.82
N GLU A 27 2.97 55.08 -17.05
CA GLU A 27 3.66 56.30 -16.62
C GLU A 27 3.53 56.49 -15.10
N GLY A 28 4.65 56.84 -14.47
CA GLY A 28 4.73 57.83 -13.40
C GLY A 28 4.30 57.44 -11.97
N SER A 29 5.27 57.22 -11.08
CA SER A 29 5.56 58.16 -9.97
C SER A 29 6.82 57.73 -9.20
N ALA A 30 7.61 58.73 -8.83
CA ALA A 30 8.91 58.59 -8.17
C ALA A 30 8.78 58.06 -6.72
N GLY A 31 9.67 57.13 -6.35
CA GLY A 31 9.76 56.61 -4.99
C GLY A 31 10.97 55.70 -4.77
N LYS A 32 12.12 56.35 -4.55
CA LYS A 32 13.40 55.90 -3.96
C LYS A 32 13.49 54.43 -3.47
N SER A 33 14.47 53.70 -4.02
CA SER A 33 14.90 52.35 -3.65
C SER A 33 15.23 52.17 -2.17
N VAL A 34 14.71 51.07 -1.59
CA VAL A 34 15.42 50.25 -0.60
C VAL A 34 15.39 48.83 -1.14
N ALA A 35 16.58 48.26 -1.36
CA ALA A 35 16.76 46.93 -1.94
C ALA A 35 16.18 45.86 -1.00
N ALA A 36 15.09 45.22 -1.43
CA ALA A 36 14.68 43.92 -0.92
C ALA A 36 15.26 42.84 -1.83
N VAL A 37 16.00 41.91 -1.21
CA VAL A 37 16.51 40.69 -1.83
C VAL A 37 15.34 39.96 -2.50
N PRO A 38 15.42 39.56 -3.78
CA PRO A 38 14.33 38.80 -4.39
C PRO A 38 14.19 37.47 -3.65
N ALA A 39 12.96 37.19 -3.22
CA ALA A 39 12.54 35.91 -2.71
C ALA A 39 12.92 34.82 -3.72
N VAL A 40 13.57 33.77 -3.22
CA VAL A 40 13.84 32.54 -3.95
C VAL A 40 12.49 31.98 -4.38
N THR A 41 12.19 32.06 -5.68
CA THR A 41 11.10 31.32 -6.29
C THR A 41 11.36 29.83 -6.02
N PRO A 42 10.41 29.05 -5.50
CA PRO A 42 10.61 27.63 -5.35
C PRO A 42 10.90 27.02 -6.71
N THR A 43 12.05 26.39 -6.84
CA THR A 43 12.41 25.53 -7.98
C THR A 43 11.26 24.56 -8.22
N PRO A 44 10.78 24.38 -9.47
CA PRO A 44 9.81 23.33 -9.75
C PRO A 44 10.44 21.99 -9.41
N THR A 45 9.94 21.36 -8.37
CA THR A 45 10.23 19.96 -8.05
C THR A 45 10.01 19.14 -9.32
N PRO A 46 10.95 18.29 -9.75
CA PRO A 46 10.73 17.43 -10.91
C PRO A 46 9.47 16.59 -10.67
N GLU A 47 8.46 16.73 -11.53
CA GLU A 47 7.23 15.91 -11.58
C GLU A 47 7.56 14.46 -11.98
N ARG A 48 8.34 13.76 -11.15
CA ARG A 48 8.62 12.33 -11.30
C ARG A 48 8.12 11.50 -10.14
N MET A 49 7.04 11.96 -9.51
CA MET A 49 6.20 11.11 -8.68
C MET A 49 4.80 11.21 -9.24
N ILE A 50 4.28 10.10 -9.75
CA ILE A 50 2.89 10.00 -10.15
C ILE A 50 2.06 10.39 -8.91
N SER A 51 1.14 11.36 -9.07
CA SER A 51 0.25 11.78 -7.97
C SER A 51 -0.46 10.56 -7.38
N GLY A 52 -0.75 10.57 -6.07
CA GLY A 52 -1.49 9.49 -5.40
C GLY A 52 -2.80 9.14 -6.13
N ASP A 53 -3.48 10.12 -6.70
CA ASP A 53 -4.72 9.90 -7.47
C ASP A 53 -4.48 9.18 -8.81
N ALA A 54 -3.31 9.38 -9.41
CA ALA A 54 -2.91 8.70 -10.63
C ALA A 54 -2.41 7.27 -10.36
N LEU A 55 -1.89 6.98 -9.15
CA LEU A 55 -1.64 5.60 -8.72
C LEU A 55 -2.95 4.84 -8.45
N GLU A 56 -3.96 5.48 -7.87
CA GLU A 56 -5.25 4.83 -7.58
C GLU A 56 -6.06 4.45 -8.83
N THR A 57 -5.74 5.07 -9.98
CA THR A 57 -6.36 4.76 -11.28
C THR A 57 -5.45 3.92 -12.18
N HIS A 58 -4.34 3.42 -11.65
CA HIS A 58 -3.37 2.62 -12.38
C HIS A 58 -3.99 1.30 -12.90
N PRO A 59 -3.64 0.81 -14.10
CA PRO A 59 -4.22 -0.43 -14.65
C PRO A 59 -3.88 -1.68 -13.82
N ASP A 60 -2.68 -1.70 -13.22
CA ASP A 60 -2.23 -2.80 -12.35
C ASP A 60 -2.96 -2.77 -10.98
N PRO A 61 -3.68 -3.84 -10.60
CA PRO A 61 -4.36 -3.91 -9.30
C PRO A 61 -3.40 -3.85 -8.11
N GLU A 62 -2.20 -4.43 -8.19
CA GLU A 62 -1.24 -4.42 -7.08
C GLU A 62 -0.76 -2.99 -6.80
N VAL A 63 -0.52 -2.20 -7.85
CA VAL A 63 -0.17 -0.78 -7.73
C VAL A 63 -1.29 0.02 -7.07
N ARG A 64 -2.55 -0.24 -7.41
CA ARG A 64 -3.70 0.44 -6.77
C ARG A 64 -3.82 0.08 -5.29
N VAL A 65 -3.59 -1.19 -4.93
CA VAL A 65 -3.61 -1.67 -3.54
C VAL A 65 -2.50 -0.98 -2.74
N LEU A 66 -1.27 -0.95 -3.28
CA LEU A 66 -0.13 -0.29 -2.63
C LEU A 66 -0.35 1.22 -2.47
N ALA A 67 -0.98 1.87 -3.45
CA ALA A 67 -1.32 3.28 -3.37
C ALA A 67 -2.31 3.59 -2.25
N LEU A 68 -3.38 2.78 -2.17
CA LEU A 68 -4.39 2.87 -1.12
C LEU A 68 -3.78 2.63 0.26
N ALA A 69 -2.98 1.58 0.38
CA ALA A 69 -2.24 1.24 1.59
C ALA A 69 -1.36 2.39 2.07
N THR A 70 -0.57 2.97 1.17
CA THR A 70 0.33 4.09 1.47
C THR A 70 -0.45 5.32 1.92
N ARG A 71 -1.57 5.63 1.26
CA ARG A 71 -2.45 6.74 1.65
C ARG A 71 -2.98 6.55 3.07
N ILE A 72 -3.56 5.40 3.36
CA ILE A 72 -4.13 5.11 4.69
C ILE A 72 -3.03 5.12 5.77
N ALA A 73 -1.86 4.54 5.49
CA ALA A 73 -0.74 4.56 6.44
C ALA A 73 -0.29 5.99 6.76
N ASN A 74 -0.17 6.85 5.75
CA ASN A 74 0.22 8.26 5.94
C ASN A 74 -0.81 9.06 6.77
N GLU A 75 -2.09 8.74 6.68
CA GLU A 75 -3.15 9.35 7.50
C GLU A 75 -3.08 8.90 8.97
N CYS A 76 -2.46 7.74 9.23
CA CYS A 76 -2.38 7.12 10.54
C CYS A 76 -1.08 7.41 11.32
N GLU A 77 -0.12 8.13 10.74
CA GLU A 77 1.05 8.61 11.49
C GLU A 77 0.72 9.86 12.32
N PRO A 78 0.80 9.81 13.65
CA PRO A 78 0.70 11.02 14.47
C PRO A 78 1.99 11.85 14.35
N GLY A 79 1.93 12.98 13.63
CA GLY A 79 2.96 14.03 13.68
C GLY A 79 4.17 13.84 12.75
N SER A 80 3.93 13.59 11.46
CA SER A 80 4.92 13.64 10.36
C SER A 80 5.91 14.82 10.51
N MET A 81 7.24 14.68 10.51
CA MET A 81 8.19 13.58 10.26
C MET A 81 9.43 13.81 11.19
N PRO A 82 10.27 12.82 11.55
CA PRO A 82 11.68 13.14 11.65
C PRO A 82 12.15 13.46 10.23
N GLU A 83 12.56 14.71 10.01
CA GLU A 83 13.36 15.08 8.84
C GLU A 83 14.42 14.00 8.67
N LEU A 84 14.34 13.24 7.56
CA LEU A 84 15.40 12.29 7.21
C LEU A 84 16.70 13.10 7.26
N PRO A 85 17.69 12.71 8.08
CA PRO A 85 18.96 13.41 8.07
C PRO A 85 19.43 13.41 6.61
N ALA A 86 19.73 14.59 6.10
CA ALA A 86 20.26 14.75 4.75
C ALA A 86 21.38 13.72 4.59
N LEU A 87 21.18 12.74 3.70
CA LEU A 87 22.26 11.83 3.36
C LEU A 87 23.41 12.73 2.91
N PRO A 88 24.62 12.57 3.48
CA PRO A 88 25.74 13.37 3.04
C PRO A 88 25.85 13.22 1.54
N ALA A 89 25.93 14.35 0.84
CA ALA A 89 26.27 14.34 -0.57
C ALA A 89 27.54 13.51 -0.71
N VAL A 90 27.43 12.37 -1.40
CA VAL A 90 28.59 11.57 -1.79
C VAL A 90 29.28 12.32 -2.93
N ASP A 91 29.89 13.45 -2.61
CA ASP A 91 31.00 13.96 -3.39
C ASP A 91 32.22 13.10 -3.03
N ASP A 92 32.90 12.60 -4.07
CA ASP A 92 34.06 11.68 -4.05
C ASP A 92 33.80 10.18 -3.85
N ILE A 93 33.26 9.56 -4.90
CA ILE A 93 33.78 8.26 -5.36
C ILE A 93 34.75 8.51 -6.52
N SER A 94 35.97 8.90 -6.17
CA SER A 94 37.15 8.68 -7.01
C SER A 94 38.39 8.62 -6.13
N GLU A 95 38.83 7.40 -5.85
CA GLU A 95 40.20 6.94 -5.56
C GLU A 95 40.03 5.57 -4.87
N THR A 96 40.55 4.43 -5.34
CA THR A 96 41.59 4.13 -6.30
C THR A 96 41.40 2.67 -6.73
N VAL A 97 41.22 2.41 -8.02
CA VAL A 97 41.42 1.07 -8.58
C VAL A 97 42.94 0.84 -8.62
N GLY A 98 43.46 0.17 -7.60
CA GLY A 98 44.82 -0.36 -7.58
C GLY A 98 44.87 -1.73 -8.27
N PRO A 99 45.98 -2.09 -8.92
CA PRO A 99 46.06 -3.23 -9.83
C PRO A 99 45.92 -4.57 -9.11
N GLU A 100 45.33 -5.53 -9.84
CA GLU A 100 45.16 -6.93 -9.48
C GLU A 100 46.39 -7.53 -8.80
N GLN A 101 46.21 -8.07 -7.59
CA GLN A 101 47.12 -9.03 -7.00
C GLN A 101 46.33 -10.34 -6.78
N PRO A 102 46.79 -11.49 -7.30
CA PRO A 102 46.06 -12.74 -7.14
C PRO A 102 46.12 -13.15 -5.67
N THR A 103 44.98 -13.10 -4.99
CA THR A 103 44.85 -13.69 -3.66
C THR A 103 44.62 -15.18 -3.85
N GLU A 104 45.64 -15.94 -3.45
CA GLU A 104 45.65 -17.39 -3.32
C GLU A 104 44.35 -17.88 -2.66
N SER A 105 43.64 -18.77 -3.35
CA SER A 105 42.47 -19.46 -2.82
C SER A 105 42.91 -20.36 -1.67
N PRO A 106 42.39 -20.21 -0.43
CA PRO A 106 42.57 -21.26 0.55
C PRO A 106 41.75 -22.47 0.10
N GLU A 107 42.39 -23.64 0.07
CA GLU A 107 41.76 -24.92 -0.24
C GLU A 107 40.54 -25.19 0.67
N PRO A 108 39.53 -25.95 0.20
CA PRO A 108 38.37 -26.28 1.01
C PRO A 108 38.79 -27.19 2.17
N VAL A 109 38.62 -26.71 3.39
CA VAL A 109 38.75 -27.52 4.61
C VAL A 109 37.68 -28.62 4.56
N PRO A 110 38.02 -29.91 4.69
CA PRO A 110 37.02 -30.96 4.74
C PRO A 110 36.16 -30.81 6.00
N LEU A 111 34.84 -30.69 5.81
CA LEU A 111 33.84 -30.73 6.87
C LEU A 111 33.91 -32.10 7.58
N PRO A 112 33.94 -32.15 8.93
CA PRO A 112 33.79 -33.42 9.64
C PRO A 112 32.39 -34.01 9.37
N PRO A 113 32.27 -35.32 9.11
CA PRO A 113 30.96 -35.97 9.09
C PRO A 113 30.43 -36.03 10.52
N ASP A 114 29.10 -36.03 10.66
CA ASP A 114 28.36 -35.98 11.94
C ASP A 114 28.24 -34.59 12.59
N VAL A 115 27.57 -33.67 11.90
CA VAL A 115 26.65 -32.77 12.60
C VAL A 115 25.31 -33.53 12.70
N PRO A 116 24.83 -33.89 13.91
CA PRO A 116 23.49 -34.44 14.06
C PRO A 116 22.50 -33.48 13.41
N GLU A 117 21.66 -34.00 12.53
CA GLU A 117 20.55 -33.23 11.95
C GLU A 117 19.78 -32.60 13.12
N PRO A 118 19.62 -31.26 13.17
CA PRO A 118 18.82 -30.65 14.22
C PRO A 118 17.45 -31.31 14.17
N PRO A 119 16.86 -31.69 15.33
CA PRO A 119 15.54 -32.31 15.32
C PRO A 119 14.62 -31.39 14.54
N SER A 120 14.00 -31.93 13.48
CA SER A 120 12.97 -31.24 12.71
C SER A 120 11.99 -30.68 13.72
N ALA A 121 11.94 -29.36 13.83
CA ALA A 121 11.03 -28.69 14.76
C ALA A 121 9.63 -28.93 14.23
N GLU A 122 9.01 -30.02 14.68
CA GLU A 122 7.60 -30.26 14.46
C GLU A 122 6.84 -29.01 14.96
N PRO A 123 5.96 -28.41 14.14
CA PRO A 123 5.26 -27.20 14.52
C PRO A 123 4.47 -27.48 15.79
N THR A 124 4.93 -26.91 16.90
CA THR A 124 4.50 -27.26 18.25
C THR A 124 3.13 -26.66 18.62
N ASN A 125 2.46 -26.02 17.66
CA ASN A 125 1.17 -25.37 17.84
C ASN A 125 0.15 -25.91 16.83
N ALA A 126 -0.34 -27.14 17.05
CA ALA A 126 -1.46 -27.71 16.28
C ALA A 126 -2.84 -27.15 16.69
N GLY A 127 -2.88 -26.17 17.60
CA GLY A 127 -4.09 -25.47 18.03
C GLY A 127 -4.42 -24.28 17.11
N PRO A 128 -5.70 -23.85 17.03
CA PRO A 128 -6.05 -22.62 16.31
C PRO A 128 -5.27 -21.44 16.86
N ALA A 129 -4.65 -20.65 15.98
CA ALA A 129 -3.91 -19.45 16.38
C ALA A 129 -4.82 -18.47 17.13
N GLU A 130 -4.28 -17.86 18.18
CA GLU A 130 -4.98 -16.84 18.94
C GLU A 130 -4.77 -15.46 18.31
N GLU A 131 -5.76 -14.57 18.48
CA GLU A 131 -5.66 -13.18 18.04
C GLU A 131 -4.50 -12.45 18.74
N VAL A 132 -3.68 -11.76 17.93
CA VAL A 132 -2.57 -10.93 18.37
C VAL A 132 -3.04 -9.47 18.50
N PRO A 133 -2.72 -8.76 19.60
CA PRO A 133 -3.08 -7.36 19.76
C PRO A 133 -2.47 -6.47 18.66
N LEU A 134 -3.26 -5.55 18.11
CA LEU A 134 -2.78 -4.52 17.19
C LEU A 134 -2.08 -3.39 17.94
N THR A 135 -1.03 -2.81 17.36
CA THR A 135 -0.43 -1.57 17.87
C THR A 135 -1.33 -0.37 17.59
N GLY A 136 -1.00 0.82 18.11
CA GLY A 136 -1.79 2.04 17.85
C GLY A 136 -1.87 2.40 16.36
N ILE A 137 -0.76 2.25 15.63
CA ILE A 137 -0.70 2.50 14.18
C ILE A 137 -1.48 1.43 13.43
N ASP A 138 -1.25 0.13 13.73
CA ASP A 138 -1.96 -0.97 13.06
C ASP A 138 -3.47 -0.87 13.27
N LYS A 139 -3.89 -0.47 14.48
CA LYS A 139 -5.31 -0.24 14.79
C LYS A 139 -5.88 0.89 13.94
N CYS A 140 -5.18 2.02 13.82
CA CYS A 140 -5.62 3.12 12.97
C CYS A 140 -5.80 2.68 11.51
N ILE A 141 -4.82 1.98 10.95
CA ILE A 141 -4.87 1.48 9.57
C ILE A 141 -6.03 0.49 9.40
N GLY A 142 -6.16 -0.45 10.33
CA GLY A 142 -7.26 -1.41 10.35
C GLY A 142 -8.63 -0.76 10.43
N ASP A 143 -8.80 0.21 11.33
CA ASP A 143 -10.05 0.97 11.50
C ASP A 143 -10.40 1.79 10.25
N ALA A 144 -9.40 2.39 9.59
CA ALA A 144 -9.58 3.14 8.35
C ALA A 144 -10.05 2.24 7.19
N HIS A 145 -9.43 1.07 7.00
CA HIS A 145 -9.91 0.11 6.02
C HIS A 145 -11.31 -0.43 6.35
N ALA A 146 -11.58 -0.71 7.63
CA ALA A 146 -12.89 -1.16 8.08
C ALA A 146 -13.97 -0.10 7.79
N GLU A 147 -13.68 1.18 8.08
CA GLU A 147 -14.59 2.29 7.76
C GLU A 147 -14.84 2.44 6.26
N ARG A 148 -13.79 2.27 5.44
CA ARG A 148 -13.90 2.29 3.99
C ARG A 148 -14.85 1.21 3.47
N ILE A 149 -14.75 -0.01 4.00
CA ILE A 149 -15.69 -1.10 3.67
C ILE A 149 -17.10 -0.70 4.09
N ARG A 150 -17.33 -0.31 5.35
CA ARG A 150 -18.66 0.07 5.84
C ARG A 150 -19.31 1.16 4.98
N LYS A 151 -18.55 2.20 4.61
CA LYS A 151 -19.01 3.29 3.75
C LYS A 151 -19.39 2.84 2.33
N ALA A 152 -18.65 1.90 1.76
CA ALA A 152 -18.88 1.42 0.41
C ALA A 152 -20.18 0.63 0.26
N PHE A 153 -20.51 -0.21 1.26
CA PHE A 153 -21.72 -1.02 1.24
C PHE A 153 -22.97 -0.23 1.67
N GLY A 154 -22.81 0.81 2.50
CA GLY A 154 -23.93 1.60 3.01
C GLY A 154 -25.00 0.70 3.64
N ASP A 155 -26.27 0.97 3.31
CA ASP A 155 -27.42 0.20 3.80
C ASP A 155 -27.84 -0.96 2.87
N THR A 156 -27.07 -1.24 1.81
CA THR A 156 -27.38 -2.33 0.87
C THR A 156 -26.38 -3.47 1.05
N PRO A 157 -26.67 -4.43 1.95
CA PRO A 157 -25.77 -5.55 2.17
C PRO A 157 -25.76 -6.49 0.95
N PRO A 158 -24.61 -7.12 0.65
CA PRO A 158 -24.54 -8.13 -0.39
C PRO A 158 -25.39 -9.34 -0.02
N ALA A 159 -26.11 -9.89 -1.00
CA ALA A 159 -27.03 -11.01 -0.80
C ALA A 159 -26.32 -12.34 -0.52
N ASP A 160 -25.09 -12.50 -1.05
CA ASP A 160 -24.29 -13.70 -0.89
C ASP A 160 -22.78 -13.39 -0.88
N TYR A 161 -21.98 -14.44 -0.66
CA TYR A 161 -20.52 -14.32 -0.63
C TYR A 161 -19.92 -13.89 -1.99
N ALA A 162 -20.54 -14.26 -3.12
CA ALA A 162 -20.02 -13.89 -4.43
C ALA A 162 -20.19 -12.39 -4.67
N GLU A 163 -21.32 -11.82 -4.26
CA GLU A 163 -21.55 -10.38 -4.27
C GLU A 163 -20.62 -9.66 -3.29
N LEU A 164 -20.47 -10.16 -2.05
CA LEU A 164 -19.52 -9.61 -1.08
C LEU A 164 -18.09 -9.55 -1.65
N LYS A 165 -17.62 -10.65 -2.23
CA LYS A 165 -16.27 -10.73 -2.82
C LYS A 165 -16.12 -9.78 -4.01
N LYS A 166 -17.15 -9.65 -4.85
CA LYS A 166 -17.14 -8.73 -6.00
C LYS A 166 -17.03 -7.28 -5.56
N GLU A 167 -17.81 -6.88 -4.57
CA GLU A 167 -17.78 -5.50 -4.04
C GLU A 167 -16.45 -5.20 -3.34
N LEU A 168 -15.88 -6.16 -2.58
CA LEU A 168 -14.53 -6.03 -2.03
C LEU A 168 -13.46 -5.87 -3.12
N ALA A 169 -13.57 -6.59 -4.24
CA ALA A 169 -12.67 -6.41 -5.37
C ALA A 169 -12.82 -5.03 -6.03
N ALA A 170 -14.04 -4.50 -6.13
CA ALA A 170 -14.28 -3.13 -6.61
C ALA A 170 -13.65 -2.06 -5.70
N LEU A 171 -13.44 -2.41 -4.43
CA LEU A 171 -12.69 -1.64 -3.45
C LEU A 171 -11.18 -1.88 -3.50
N ASN A 172 -10.63 -2.46 -4.57
CA ASN A 172 -9.19 -2.76 -4.68
C ASN A 172 -8.65 -3.64 -3.56
N TYR A 173 -9.47 -4.54 -3.00
CA TYR A 173 -8.93 -5.70 -2.28
C TYR A 173 -8.65 -6.81 -3.27
N LEU A 174 -7.46 -7.40 -3.20
CA LEU A 174 -7.08 -8.47 -4.11
C LEU A 174 -7.96 -9.72 -3.86
N PRO A 175 -8.53 -10.34 -4.91
CA PRO A 175 -9.41 -11.50 -4.76
C PRO A 175 -8.80 -12.70 -4.01
N GLU A 176 -7.48 -12.84 -4.05
CA GLU A 176 -6.67 -13.86 -3.38
C GLU A 176 -6.50 -13.58 -1.88
N SER A 177 -6.57 -12.32 -1.46
CA SER A 177 -6.54 -11.90 -0.06
C SER A 177 -7.89 -12.07 0.64
N VAL A 178 -8.97 -12.34 -0.11
CA VAL A 178 -10.34 -12.47 0.42
C VAL A 178 -10.68 -13.95 0.62
N HIS A 179 -10.71 -14.37 1.87
CA HIS A 179 -10.97 -15.74 2.31
C HIS A 179 -12.41 -15.90 2.78
N ARG A 180 -13.11 -16.92 2.28
CA ARG A 180 -14.48 -17.23 2.71
C ARG A 180 -14.49 -17.74 4.14
N MET A 181 -15.37 -17.18 4.96
CA MET A 181 -15.69 -17.71 6.28
C MET A 181 -17.03 -18.44 6.26
N PRO A 182 -17.29 -19.37 7.19
CA PRO A 182 -18.63 -19.90 7.38
C PRO A 182 -19.63 -18.78 7.67
N ASP A 183 -20.76 -18.83 6.98
CA ASP A 183 -21.84 -17.87 7.15
C ASP A 183 -22.41 -17.96 8.58
N HIS A 184 -22.79 -16.82 9.17
CA HIS A 184 -23.37 -16.77 10.51
C HIS A 184 -24.84 -16.39 10.41
N GLY A 185 -25.76 -17.31 10.74
CA GLY A 185 -27.20 -17.03 10.60
C GLY A 185 -27.64 -16.73 9.15
N GLY A 186 -26.89 -17.21 8.15
CA GLY A 186 -27.13 -16.93 6.73
C GLY A 186 -26.46 -15.64 6.21
N GLU A 187 -25.79 -14.88 7.08
CA GLU A 187 -25.05 -13.67 6.71
C GLU A 187 -23.70 -14.06 6.09
N PRO A 188 -23.38 -13.63 4.85
CA PRO A 188 -22.13 -13.99 4.20
C PRO A 188 -20.94 -13.32 4.90
N ARG A 189 -19.86 -14.09 5.07
CA ARG A 189 -18.67 -13.65 5.81
C ARG A 189 -17.37 -13.89 5.06
N ALA A 190 -16.42 -12.98 5.26
CA ALA A 190 -15.08 -13.08 4.70
C ALA A 190 -14.02 -12.58 5.69
N ARG A 191 -12.79 -13.07 5.54
CA ARG A 191 -11.60 -12.47 6.13
C ARG A 191 -10.70 -11.93 5.04
N ILE A 192 -10.20 -10.71 5.19
CA ILE A 192 -9.31 -10.07 4.24
C ILE A 192 -7.92 -9.99 4.85
N ASP A 193 -6.94 -10.60 4.19
CA ASP A 193 -5.54 -10.50 4.56
C ASP A 193 -4.97 -9.14 4.13
N LEU A 194 -4.45 -8.39 5.10
CA LEU A 194 -3.73 -7.13 4.90
C LEU A 194 -2.28 -7.24 5.40
N GLY A 195 -1.73 -8.46 5.44
CA GLY A 195 -0.40 -8.74 6.00
C GLY A 195 0.73 -7.89 5.45
N GLU A 196 0.62 -7.42 4.21
CA GLU A 196 1.63 -6.55 3.59
C GLU A 196 1.65 -5.12 4.16
N LEU A 197 0.67 -4.76 4.99
CA LEU A 197 0.51 -3.40 5.52
C LEU A 197 1.18 -3.16 6.87
N SER A 198 1.63 -4.22 7.56
CA SER A 198 2.30 -4.11 8.85
C SER A 198 3.51 -5.03 8.91
N LEU A 199 4.60 -4.51 9.48
CA LEU A 199 5.84 -5.26 9.68
C LEU A 199 5.81 -6.11 10.97
N ASN A 200 4.85 -5.86 11.86
CA ASN A 200 4.85 -6.42 13.21
C ASN A 200 3.78 -7.50 13.42
N VAL A 201 2.70 -7.44 12.64
CA VAL A 201 1.54 -8.32 12.79
C VAL A 201 0.89 -8.54 11.43
N ARG A 202 0.38 -9.75 11.18
CA ARG A 202 -0.44 -9.98 9.99
C ARG A 202 -1.82 -9.40 10.26
N MET A 203 -2.10 -8.23 9.70
CA MET A 203 -3.37 -7.55 9.90
C MET A 203 -4.47 -8.21 9.07
N VAL A 204 -5.64 -8.43 9.66
CA VAL A 204 -6.78 -9.07 9.02
C VAL A 204 -8.05 -8.29 9.30
N LEU A 205 -8.93 -8.15 8.30
CA LEU A 205 -10.29 -7.66 8.49
C LEU A 205 -11.28 -8.82 8.53
N ASP A 206 -12.13 -8.87 9.55
CA ASP A 206 -13.31 -9.74 9.60
C ASP A 206 -14.53 -8.97 9.08
N VAL A 207 -15.10 -9.41 7.97
CA VAL A 207 -16.19 -8.73 7.27
C VAL A 207 -17.43 -9.60 7.29
N THR A 208 -18.55 -9.05 7.78
CA THR A 208 -19.84 -9.75 7.84
C THR A 208 -20.93 -8.88 7.22
N ALA A 209 -21.63 -9.42 6.24
CA ALA A 209 -22.75 -8.75 5.60
C ALA A 209 -24.04 -9.04 6.37
N THR A 210 -24.48 -8.06 7.15
CA THR A 210 -25.69 -8.15 7.98
C THR A 210 -26.90 -7.58 7.25
N THR A 211 -28.09 -7.82 7.78
CA THR A 211 -29.33 -7.17 7.27
C THR A 211 -29.31 -5.63 7.30
N ARG A 212 -28.39 -5.01 8.04
CA ARG A 212 -28.26 -3.55 8.20
C ARG A 212 -27.04 -2.97 7.48
N GLY A 213 -26.48 -3.69 6.53
CA GLY A 213 -25.22 -3.34 5.86
C GLY A 213 -24.07 -4.22 6.32
N VAL A 214 -22.84 -3.75 6.15
CA VAL A 214 -21.64 -4.54 6.44
C VAL A 214 -21.00 -4.13 7.76
N THR A 215 -20.64 -5.09 8.60
CA THR A 215 -19.70 -4.89 9.70
C THR A 215 -18.30 -5.30 9.25
N ALA A 216 -17.29 -4.56 9.71
CA ALA A 216 -15.90 -4.83 9.42
C ALA A 216 -15.09 -4.46 10.67
N ASP A 217 -14.26 -5.39 11.14
CA ASP A 217 -13.39 -5.18 12.30
C ASP A 217 -11.98 -5.70 12.00
N ALA A 218 -10.96 -4.94 12.39
CA ALA A 218 -9.58 -5.36 12.27
C ALA A 218 -9.15 -6.23 13.46
N PHE A 219 -8.27 -7.20 13.21
CA PHE A 219 -7.57 -7.98 14.23
C PHE A 219 -6.19 -8.40 13.74
N GLY A 220 -5.31 -8.76 14.67
CA GLY A 220 -3.97 -9.24 14.36
C GLY A 220 -3.86 -10.76 14.37
N ALA A 221 -3.04 -11.29 13.48
CA ALA A 221 -2.60 -12.68 13.46
C ALA A 221 -1.06 -12.76 13.54
N SER A 222 -0.55 -13.89 14.02
CA SER A 222 0.90 -14.14 14.05
C SER A 222 1.48 -14.10 12.63
N LEU A 223 2.73 -13.60 12.52
CA LEU A 223 3.49 -13.52 11.27
C LEU A 223 4.07 -14.88 10.83
N GLU A 224 3.92 -15.93 11.64
CA GLU A 224 4.34 -17.28 11.27
C GLU A 224 3.66 -17.73 9.97
N GLN A 225 4.45 -18.28 9.04
CA GLN A 225 4.03 -18.56 7.66
C GLN A 225 2.87 -19.56 7.56
N ASP A 226 2.70 -20.41 8.58
CA ASP A 226 1.68 -21.46 8.62
C ASP A 226 0.35 -21.01 9.26
N VAL A 227 0.22 -19.73 9.61
CA VAL A 227 -1.01 -19.21 10.23
C VAL A 227 -2.09 -19.02 9.17
N ASP A 228 -3.09 -19.90 9.24
CA ASP A 228 -4.33 -19.78 8.49
C ASP A 228 -5.24 -18.73 9.15
N ILE A 229 -5.36 -17.57 8.53
CA ILE A 229 -6.17 -16.47 9.07
C ILE A 229 -7.64 -16.85 9.25
N THR A 230 -8.15 -17.87 8.55
CA THR A 230 -9.55 -18.33 8.71
C THR A 230 -9.76 -19.09 10.02
N LYS A 231 -8.68 -19.58 10.63
CA LYS A 231 -8.70 -20.35 11.88
C LYS A 231 -8.34 -19.53 13.11
N VAL A 232 -7.96 -18.26 12.94
CA VAL A 232 -7.64 -17.39 14.08
C VAL A 232 -8.88 -17.20 14.96
N LYS A 233 -8.76 -17.54 16.24
CA LYS A 233 -9.79 -17.33 17.25
C LYS A 233 -9.79 -15.88 17.68
N ARG A 234 -10.91 -15.22 17.47
CA ARG A 234 -11.11 -13.85 17.93
C ARG A 234 -11.69 -13.84 19.33
N LYS A 235 -11.26 -12.86 20.13
CA LYS A 235 -11.96 -12.58 21.39
C LYS A 235 -13.33 -11.97 21.05
N PRO A 236 -14.41 -12.34 21.76
CA PRO A 236 -15.68 -11.64 21.61
C PRO A 236 -15.46 -10.14 21.85
N ALA A 237 -15.87 -9.30 20.90
CA ALA A 237 -15.87 -7.87 21.10
C ALA A 237 -16.79 -7.55 22.28
N LEU A 238 -16.22 -7.21 23.43
CA LEU A 238 -16.97 -6.89 24.65
C LEU A 238 -17.68 -5.54 24.58
N ASP A 239 -17.41 -4.73 23.55
CA ASP A 239 -17.89 -3.35 23.44
C ASP A 239 -18.68 -3.13 22.16
N ALA A 240 -19.94 -3.57 22.14
CA ALA A 240 -20.97 -2.86 21.39
C ALA A 240 -21.96 -2.29 22.41
N PRO A 241 -22.18 -0.96 22.47
CA PRO A 241 -23.29 -0.42 23.23
C PRO A 241 -24.58 -1.05 22.69
N LYS A 242 -25.36 -1.68 23.56
CA LYS A 242 -26.74 -2.01 23.23
C LYS A 242 -27.47 -0.69 23.00
N ALA A 243 -27.80 -0.40 21.74
CA ALA A 243 -28.79 0.61 21.36
C ALA A 243 -30.08 -0.11 20.97
#